data_AF-A0A345VCS3-F1
#
_entry.id   AF-A0A345VCS3-F1
#
_cell.length_a   1.000
_cell.length_b   1.000
_cell.length_c   1.000
_cell.angle_alpha   90.00
_cell.angle_beta   90.00
_cell.angle_gamma   90.00
#
_symmetry.space_group_name_H-M   'P 1'
#
loop_
_entity.id
_entity.type
_entity.pdbx_description
1 polymer ?
#
loop_
_entity_poly.entity_id
_entity_poly.type
_entity_poly.pdbx_seq_one_letter_code
_entity_poly.pdbx_strand_id
1 'polypeptide(L)'
;MNRRLPKWRPEPSDRFYRGIVRTGLALRWLFRVRVLVTGRENLPPPGPDTIPGPDTAARPGTFSRPSTGSRRPSRPVLPGHGAVVAITHFGYLDFAFAEMLLWWHNRAQMRFLITQGAADHWLAGPAVSAAGHVVVGYESGAHAYDAAVARLRAGEYIAILPEAGVSRSFTVRDCKTGAVRMASEAGVPIIPVSVWGAHRLMTRHHAFSPRRAWRAPVRIHVGEPILPESLPDPEHDARPATARLAAALQHGIDVGMADFPLQPGPGAWWMPAGLGGGAPTEEERRRLDAADGPRRAGGGRRTQN
;
A
#
# COMPACT_ATOMS: atom_id res chain seq x y z
N MET A 1 -25.24 32.55 9.06
CA MET A 1 -25.42 31.24 8.41
C MET A 1 -24.27 31.03 7.42
N ASN A 2 -23.17 30.41 7.87
CA ASN A 2 -21.93 30.33 7.08
C ASN A 2 -21.99 29.10 6.16
N ARG A 3 -22.62 29.22 4.99
CA ARG A 3 -22.62 28.16 3.95
C ARG A 3 -21.19 28.04 3.43
N ARG A 4 -20.42 27.10 3.99
CA ARG A 4 -19.13 26.69 3.40
C ARG A 4 -19.40 26.24 1.96
N LEU A 5 -18.70 26.83 1.00
CA LEU A 5 -18.75 26.41 -0.40
C LEU A 5 -18.47 24.89 -0.48
N PRO A 6 -19.18 24.14 -1.34
CA PRO A 6 -18.93 22.71 -1.50
C PRO A 6 -17.48 22.50 -1.94
N LYS A 7 -16.77 21.60 -1.24
CA LYS A 7 -15.38 21.27 -1.58
C LYS A 7 -15.36 20.66 -2.98
N TRP A 8 -14.56 21.22 -3.89
CA TRP A 8 -14.40 20.70 -5.24
C TRP A 8 -13.84 19.27 -5.21
N ARG A 9 -14.54 18.35 -5.88
CA ARG A 9 -14.19 16.93 -5.98
C ARG A 9 -14.28 16.50 -7.45
N PRO A 10 -13.14 16.40 -8.17
CA PRO A 10 -13.13 15.96 -9.56
C PRO A 10 -13.55 14.49 -9.69
N GLU A 11 -14.16 14.16 -10.82
CA GLU A 11 -14.44 12.77 -11.21
C GLU A 11 -13.15 11.95 -11.35
N PRO A 12 -13.21 10.62 -11.12
CA PRO A 12 -12.08 9.73 -11.35
C PRO A 12 -11.55 9.88 -12.79
N SER A 13 -10.23 10.06 -12.92
CA SER A 13 -9.61 10.31 -14.22
C SER A 13 -8.36 9.47 -14.41
N ASP A 14 -8.39 8.58 -15.41
CA ASP A 14 -7.23 7.79 -15.81
C ASP A 14 -6.03 8.68 -16.18
N ARG A 15 -6.26 9.84 -16.80
CA ARG A 15 -5.20 10.80 -17.13
C ARG A 15 -4.54 11.36 -15.88
N PHE A 16 -5.33 11.73 -14.89
CA PHE A 16 -4.83 12.26 -13.61
C PHE A 16 -4.05 11.20 -12.85
N TYR A 17 -4.60 9.98 -12.75
CA TYR A 17 -3.94 8.85 -12.10
C TYR A 17 -2.56 8.57 -12.69
N ARG A 18 -2.46 8.53 -14.03
CA ARG A 18 -1.18 8.39 -14.73
C ARG A 18 -0.22 9.55 -14.44
N GLY A 19 -0.74 10.75 -14.17
CA GLY A 19 0.05 11.88 -13.70
C GLY A 19 0.73 11.59 -12.36
N ILE A 20 -0.03 11.11 -11.37
CA ILE A 20 0.50 10.70 -10.06
C ILE A 20 1.59 9.64 -10.22
N VAL A 21 1.30 8.57 -10.98
CA VAL A 21 2.26 7.49 -11.19
C VAL A 21 3.53 7.98 -11.90
N ARG A 22 3.40 8.82 -12.92
CA ARG A 22 4.55 9.42 -13.63
C ARG A 22 5.41 10.27 -12.70
N THR A 23 4.79 11.05 -11.81
CA THR A 23 5.52 11.80 -10.79
C THR A 23 6.28 10.87 -9.86
N GLY A 24 5.66 9.78 -9.39
CA GLY A 24 6.33 8.75 -8.59
C GLY A 24 7.52 8.11 -9.31
N LEU A 25 7.37 7.77 -10.59
CA LEU A 25 8.44 7.22 -11.43
C LEU A 25 9.58 8.22 -11.65
N ALA A 26 9.26 9.50 -11.87
CA ALA A 26 10.24 10.56 -12.01
C ALA A 26 11.02 10.78 -10.70
N LEU A 27 10.34 10.78 -9.54
CA LEU A 27 10.99 10.87 -8.23
C LEU A 27 11.88 9.65 -7.97
N ARG A 28 11.42 8.43 -8.27
CA ARG A 28 12.24 7.22 -8.17
C ARG A 28 13.52 7.35 -9.00
N TRP A 29 13.40 7.83 -10.24
CA TRP A 29 14.54 8.04 -11.13
C TRP A 29 15.48 9.13 -10.62
N LEU A 30 14.96 10.28 -10.23
CA LEU A 30 15.71 11.42 -9.69
C LEU A 30 16.54 11.02 -8.48
N PHE A 31 15.93 10.32 -7.52
CA PHE A 31 16.61 9.84 -6.32
C PHE A 31 17.36 8.52 -6.53
N ARG A 32 17.29 7.93 -7.74
CA ARG A 32 17.90 6.63 -8.08
C ARG A 32 17.51 5.49 -7.13
N VAL A 33 16.28 5.53 -6.61
CA VAL A 33 15.76 4.52 -5.68
C VAL A 33 15.74 3.16 -6.36
N ARG A 34 16.38 2.17 -5.74
CA ARG A 34 16.47 0.79 -6.24
C ARG A 34 15.32 -0.02 -5.67
N VAL A 35 14.40 -0.43 -6.53
CA VAL A 35 13.25 -1.26 -6.14
C VAL A 35 13.55 -2.70 -6.56
N LEU A 36 13.59 -3.58 -5.58
CA LEU A 36 13.88 -5.00 -5.74
C LEU A 36 12.60 -5.77 -5.42
N VAL A 37 12.17 -6.64 -6.32
CA VAL A 37 10.88 -7.33 -6.20
C VAL A 37 11.08 -8.83 -6.28
N THR A 38 10.45 -9.56 -5.36
CA THR A 38 10.38 -11.03 -5.32
C THR A 38 8.92 -11.48 -5.29
N GLY A 39 8.64 -12.71 -5.75
CA GLY A 39 7.27 -13.26 -5.76
C GLY A 39 6.38 -12.67 -6.87
N ARG A 40 6.96 -12.13 -7.95
CA ARG A 40 6.18 -11.49 -9.03
C ARG A 40 5.23 -12.45 -9.74
N GLU A 41 5.59 -13.71 -9.77
CA GLU A 41 4.79 -14.85 -10.24
C GLU A 41 3.46 -15.00 -9.50
N ASN A 42 3.35 -14.48 -8.28
CA ASN A 42 2.11 -14.48 -7.49
C ASN A 42 1.14 -13.37 -7.90
N LEU A 43 1.55 -12.42 -8.74
CA LEU A 43 0.64 -11.40 -9.26
C LEU A 43 -0.24 -11.99 -10.37
N PRO A 44 -1.53 -11.61 -10.43
CA PRO A 44 -2.41 -12.03 -11.53
C PRO A 44 -1.78 -11.71 -12.88
N PRO A 45 -1.94 -12.59 -13.89
CA PRO A 45 -1.29 -12.41 -15.18
C PRO A 45 -1.68 -11.06 -15.78
N PRO A 46 -0.75 -10.36 -16.46
CA PRO A 46 -1.12 -9.22 -17.27
C PRO A 46 -2.19 -9.67 -18.28
N GLY A 47 -3.29 -8.91 -18.39
CA GLY A 47 -4.32 -9.17 -19.39
C GLY A 47 -3.78 -9.20 -20.83
N PRO A 48 -4.58 -9.66 -21.80
CA PRO A 48 -4.14 -9.89 -23.18
C PRO A 48 -3.52 -8.66 -23.87
N ASP A 49 -3.89 -7.43 -23.47
CA ASP A 49 -3.33 -6.18 -24.02
C ASP A 49 -2.08 -5.64 -23.30
N THR A 50 -1.64 -6.35 -22.26
CA THR A 50 -0.50 -5.97 -21.38
C THR A 50 0.80 -6.72 -21.69
N ILE A 51 0.90 -7.35 -22.88
CA ILE A 51 2.14 -8.01 -23.35
C ILE A 51 3.37 -7.14 -23.06
N PRO A 52 4.42 -7.68 -22.41
CA PRO A 52 5.62 -6.93 -22.07
C PRO A 52 6.27 -6.34 -23.34
N GLY A 53 6.78 -5.11 -23.23
CA GLY A 53 7.72 -4.59 -24.22
C GLY A 53 8.99 -5.47 -24.28
N PRO A 54 9.70 -5.50 -25.42
CA PRO A 54 10.74 -6.50 -25.72
C PRO A 54 12.08 -6.26 -24.99
N ASP A 55 12.08 -6.13 -23.66
CA ASP A 55 13.32 -5.82 -22.89
C ASP A 55 13.47 -6.60 -21.57
N THR A 56 12.75 -7.70 -21.37
CA THR A 56 12.86 -8.54 -20.15
C THR A 56 13.82 -9.73 -20.26
N ALA A 57 14.79 -9.69 -21.19
CA ALA A 57 15.99 -10.51 -21.10
C ALA A 57 17.12 -9.67 -20.49
N ALA A 58 17.07 -9.43 -19.19
CA ALA A 58 18.12 -8.70 -18.49
C ALA A 58 19.39 -9.56 -18.40
N ARG A 59 20.44 -9.19 -19.15
CA ARG A 59 21.82 -9.55 -18.80
C ARG A 59 22.19 -8.84 -17.49
N PRO A 60 22.91 -9.49 -16.56
CA PRO A 60 23.29 -8.86 -15.30
C PRO A 60 24.27 -7.70 -15.57
N GLY A 61 23.87 -6.47 -15.18
CA GLY A 61 24.77 -5.31 -15.13
C GLY A 61 24.35 -4.06 -15.93
N THR A 62 23.31 -4.10 -16.76
CA THR A 62 22.91 -2.93 -17.57
C THR A 62 21.61 -2.28 -17.10
N PHE A 63 21.70 -1.01 -16.67
CA PHE A 63 20.53 -0.16 -16.46
C PHE A 63 19.99 0.32 -17.82
N SER A 64 18.91 -0.27 -18.32
CA SER A 64 18.19 0.28 -19.48
C SER A 64 17.50 1.59 -19.14
N ARG A 65 17.59 2.56 -20.05
CA ARG A 65 16.93 3.89 -19.99
C ARG A 65 15.42 3.71 -19.77
N PRO A 66 14.75 4.54 -18.95
CA PRO A 66 13.29 4.52 -18.89
C PRO A 66 12.74 4.88 -20.27
N SER A 67 11.86 4.02 -20.81
CA SER A 67 11.08 4.37 -21.99
C SER A 67 10.21 5.58 -21.64
N THR A 68 10.55 6.72 -22.23
CA THR A 68 9.75 7.93 -22.16
C THR A 68 8.46 7.69 -22.94
N GLY A 69 7.39 7.32 -22.23
CA GLY A 69 6.02 7.45 -22.74
C GLY A 69 5.37 6.21 -23.34
N SER A 70 5.06 5.20 -22.53
CA SER A 70 3.96 4.29 -22.88
C SER A 70 2.63 5.07 -22.84
N ARG A 71 2.08 5.36 -24.04
CA ARG A 71 0.76 5.95 -24.28
C ARG A 71 -0.41 5.02 -23.92
N ARG A 72 -0.14 3.78 -23.50
CA ARG A 72 -1.18 2.78 -23.24
C ARG A 72 -2.07 3.18 -22.05
N PRO A 73 -3.39 2.94 -22.13
CA PRO A 73 -4.30 3.18 -21.00
C PRO A 73 -3.94 2.29 -19.80
N SER A 74 -4.59 2.55 -18.66
CA SER A 74 -4.58 1.59 -17.55
C SER A 74 -5.30 0.31 -17.94
N ARG A 75 -5.05 -0.77 -17.21
CA ARG A 75 -5.74 -2.05 -17.44
C ARG A 75 -7.28 -1.85 -17.41
N PRO A 76 -8.04 -2.54 -18.27
CA PRO A 76 -9.50 -2.54 -18.19
C PRO A 76 -10.01 -3.19 -16.89
N VAL A 77 -11.12 -2.67 -16.37
CA VAL A 77 -11.84 -3.22 -15.22
C VAL A 77 -12.85 -4.22 -15.76
N LEU A 78 -12.68 -5.50 -15.41
CA LEU A 78 -13.50 -6.61 -15.92
C LEU A 78 -13.97 -7.48 -14.75
N PRO A 79 -15.26 -7.82 -14.66
CA PRO A 79 -15.78 -8.71 -13.62
C PRO A 79 -14.99 -10.01 -13.52
N GLY A 80 -14.79 -10.52 -12.30
CA GLY A 80 -13.97 -11.71 -12.04
C GLY A 80 -12.46 -11.49 -12.03
N HIS A 81 -11.98 -10.29 -12.37
CA HIS A 81 -10.56 -9.92 -12.32
C HIS A 81 -10.22 -8.97 -11.15
N GLY A 82 -11.05 -8.94 -10.11
CA GLY A 82 -10.81 -8.12 -8.91
C GLY A 82 -9.79 -8.77 -7.97
N ALA A 83 -9.19 -7.97 -7.09
CA ALA A 83 -8.32 -8.49 -6.03
C ALA A 83 -8.23 -7.50 -4.86
N VAL A 84 -8.12 -8.04 -3.64
CA VAL A 84 -7.72 -7.24 -2.48
C VAL A 84 -6.19 -7.27 -2.39
N VAL A 85 -5.56 -6.10 -2.39
CA VAL A 85 -4.10 -5.97 -2.22
C VAL A 85 -3.83 -5.54 -0.78
N ALA A 86 -3.39 -6.47 0.05
CA ALA A 86 -3.10 -6.22 1.47
C ALA A 86 -1.63 -5.83 1.62
N ILE A 87 -1.36 -4.59 2.04
CA ILE A 87 -0.01 -4.02 2.06
C ILE A 87 0.43 -3.77 3.50
N THR A 88 1.66 -4.15 3.87
CA THR A 88 2.24 -3.77 5.16
C THR A 88 2.32 -2.24 5.30
N HIS A 89 2.33 -1.74 6.53
CA HIS A 89 2.36 -0.31 6.80
C HIS A 89 3.45 0.10 7.78
N PHE A 90 4.68 0.22 7.30
CA PHE A 90 5.85 0.62 8.09
C PHE A 90 6.27 2.07 7.80
N GLY A 91 5.86 2.61 6.65
CA GLY A 91 6.18 3.94 6.18
C GLY A 91 5.00 4.62 5.48
N TYR A 92 5.13 5.93 5.31
CA TYR A 92 4.13 6.71 4.58
C TYR A 92 4.24 6.59 3.06
N LEU A 93 5.23 5.84 2.54
CA LEU A 93 5.43 5.66 1.09
C LEU A 93 5.14 4.24 0.61
N ASP A 94 4.75 3.32 1.49
CA ASP A 94 4.55 1.90 1.15
C ASP A 94 3.51 1.73 0.04
N PHE A 95 2.41 2.49 0.13
CA PHE A 95 1.38 2.52 -0.91
C PHE A 95 1.92 2.92 -2.28
N ALA A 96 2.87 3.87 -2.35
CA ALA A 96 3.42 4.35 -3.61
C ALA A 96 4.32 3.30 -4.27
N PHE A 97 5.04 2.52 -3.46
CA PHE A 97 5.85 1.40 -3.95
C PHE A 97 4.99 0.23 -4.41
N ALA A 98 3.94 -0.12 -3.66
CA ALA A 98 2.97 -1.13 -4.08
C ALA A 98 2.24 -0.72 -5.37
N GLU A 99 1.86 0.55 -5.48
CA GLU A 99 1.25 1.13 -6.69
C GLU A 99 2.18 1.02 -7.90
N MET A 100 3.44 1.40 -7.72
CA MET A 100 4.44 1.32 -8.77
C MET A 100 4.69 -0.13 -9.22
N LEU A 101 4.66 -1.11 -8.30
CA LEU A 101 4.78 -2.53 -8.63
C LEU A 101 3.66 -2.97 -9.58
N LEU A 102 2.41 -2.73 -9.22
CA LEU A 102 1.26 -3.16 -10.01
C LEU A 102 1.17 -2.39 -11.33
N TRP A 103 1.51 -1.12 -11.31
CA TRP A 103 1.61 -0.32 -12.52
C TRP A 103 2.61 -0.90 -13.54
N TRP A 104 3.78 -1.33 -13.06
CA TRP A 104 4.78 -1.98 -13.91
C TRP A 104 4.35 -3.36 -14.39
N HIS A 105 3.63 -4.12 -13.55
CA HIS A 105 3.21 -5.48 -13.85
C HIS A 105 2.09 -5.55 -14.88
N ASN A 106 0.99 -4.84 -14.64
CA ASN A 106 -0.22 -4.94 -15.47
C ASN A 106 -0.95 -3.60 -15.64
N ARG A 107 -0.31 -2.48 -15.31
CA ARG A 107 -0.93 -1.13 -15.39
C ARG A 107 -2.22 -1.02 -14.58
N ALA A 108 -2.36 -1.82 -13.52
CA ALA A 108 -3.49 -1.73 -12.63
C ALA A 108 -3.44 -0.42 -11.84
N GLN A 109 -4.63 0.07 -11.50
CA GLN A 109 -4.83 1.14 -10.54
C GLN A 109 -5.38 0.53 -9.27
N MET A 110 -4.77 0.83 -8.12
CA MET A 110 -5.38 0.48 -6.85
C MET A 110 -6.30 1.60 -6.37
N ARG A 111 -7.47 1.21 -5.85
CA ARG A 111 -8.31 2.11 -5.05
C ARG A 111 -8.02 1.85 -3.59
N PHE A 112 -7.60 2.88 -2.88
CA PHE A 112 -7.37 2.79 -1.44
C PHE A 112 -8.66 3.09 -0.69
N LEU A 113 -8.85 2.41 0.45
CA LEU A 113 -9.83 2.83 1.45
C LEU A 113 -9.25 4.01 2.25
N ILE A 114 -9.80 5.20 2.06
CA ILE A 114 -9.30 6.43 2.64
C ILE A 114 -10.33 7.02 3.60
N THR A 115 -9.94 7.26 4.84
CA THR A 115 -10.83 7.91 5.82
C THR A 115 -11.28 9.29 5.34
N GLN A 116 -12.53 9.66 5.67
CA GLN A 116 -13.11 10.94 5.24
C GLN A 116 -12.29 12.15 5.66
N GLY A 117 -11.63 12.13 6.82
CA GLY A 117 -10.76 13.24 7.23
C GLY A 117 -9.51 13.43 6.38
N ALA A 118 -8.97 12.36 5.80
CA ALA A 118 -7.90 12.47 4.81
C ALA A 118 -8.44 12.97 3.46
N ALA A 119 -9.63 12.51 3.06
CA ALA A 119 -10.33 12.99 1.86
C ALA A 119 -10.82 14.45 1.97
N ASP A 120 -10.96 14.96 3.20
CA ASP A 120 -11.45 16.30 3.48
C ASP A 120 -10.36 17.37 3.53
N HIS A 121 -9.08 16.97 3.46
CA HIS A 121 -7.95 17.89 3.39
C HIS A 121 -7.93 18.64 2.06
N TRP A 122 -7.84 19.96 2.08
CA TRP A 122 -8.00 20.81 0.88
C TRP A 122 -6.99 20.52 -0.24
N LEU A 123 -5.78 20.07 0.11
CA LEU A 123 -4.74 19.71 -0.86
C LEU A 123 -4.80 18.24 -1.30
N ALA A 124 -5.25 17.33 -0.43
CA ALA A 124 -5.22 15.88 -0.71
C ALA A 124 -6.56 15.36 -1.25
N GLY A 125 -7.67 16.00 -0.88
CA GLY A 125 -9.03 15.63 -1.28
C GLY A 125 -9.24 15.58 -2.80
N PRO A 126 -8.79 16.57 -3.58
CA PRO A 126 -8.89 16.50 -5.03
C PRO A 126 -8.11 15.35 -5.65
N ALA A 127 -6.93 15.02 -5.11
CA ALA A 127 -6.13 13.89 -5.58
C ALA A 127 -6.76 12.54 -5.21
N VAL A 128 -7.32 12.43 -3.99
CA VAL A 128 -8.08 11.26 -3.53
C VAL A 128 -9.30 11.00 -4.40
N SER A 129 -10.05 12.05 -4.74
CA SER A 129 -11.23 11.99 -5.61
C SER A 129 -10.87 11.62 -7.06
N ALA A 130 -9.91 12.32 -7.66
CA ALA A 130 -9.49 12.05 -9.04
C ALA A 130 -8.79 10.70 -9.22
N ALA A 131 -8.22 10.13 -8.15
CA ALA A 131 -7.68 8.77 -8.14
C ALA A 131 -8.74 7.68 -7.88
N GLY A 132 -10.00 8.05 -7.67
CA GLY A 132 -11.13 7.12 -7.50
C GLY A 132 -11.08 6.28 -6.23
N HIS A 133 -10.37 6.74 -5.20
CA HIS A 133 -10.25 6.01 -3.93
C HIS A 133 -11.61 5.90 -3.21
N VAL A 134 -11.80 4.82 -2.48
CA VAL A 134 -13.03 4.57 -1.72
C VAL A 134 -12.97 5.35 -0.41
N VAL A 135 -13.84 6.34 -0.25
CA VAL A 135 -13.83 7.19 0.95
C VAL A 135 -14.70 6.57 2.05
N VAL A 136 -14.10 6.30 3.21
CA VAL A 136 -14.77 5.76 4.39
C VAL A 136 -15.30 6.92 5.24
N GLY A 137 -16.62 7.06 5.32
CA GLY A 137 -17.28 8.14 6.05
C GLY A 137 -17.16 8.05 7.57
N TYR A 138 -17.36 9.17 8.27
CA TYR A 138 -17.30 9.21 9.75
C TYR A 138 -18.43 8.41 10.42
N GLU A 139 -19.60 8.28 9.77
CA GLU A 139 -20.80 7.61 10.30
C GLU A 139 -21.30 6.46 9.39
N SER A 140 -20.65 6.23 8.24
CA SER A 140 -21.14 5.38 7.14
C SER A 140 -20.15 4.29 6.72
N GLY A 141 -19.42 3.71 7.68
CA GLY A 141 -18.43 2.65 7.42
C GLY A 141 -18.98 1.46 6.63
N ALA A 142 -20.26 1.10 6.85
CA ALA A 142 -20.95 0.06 6.09
C ALA A 142 -21.07 0.39 4.59
N HIS A 143 -21.48 1.62 4.24
CA HIS A 143 -21.59 2.04 2.84
C HIS A 143 -20.24 2.02 2.10
N ALA A 144 -19.15 2.35 2.79
CA ALA A 144 -17.82 2.31 2.18
C ALA A 144 -17.31 0.87 1.98
N TYR A 145 -17.68 -0.03 2.89
CA TYR A 145 -17.41 -1.45 2.75
C TYR A 145 -18.19 -2.04 1.56
N ASP A 146 -19.51 -1.80 1.47
CA ASP A 146 -20.35 -2.30 0.37
C ASP A 146 -19.87 -1.78 -0.99
N ALA A 147 -19.49 -0.50 -1.05
CA ALA A 147 -18.90 0.10 -2.25
C ALA A 147 -17.57 -0.55 -2.65
N ALA A 148 -16.74 -0.94 -1.67
CA ALA A 148 -15.50 -1.65 -1.95
C ALA A 148 -15.76 -3.07 -2.48
N VAL A 149 -16.71 -3.81 -1.89
CA VAL A 149 -17.14 -5.14 -2.37
C VAL A 149 -17.69 -5.04 -3.80
N ALA A 150 -18.55 -4.07 -4.09
CA ALA A 150 -19.09 -3.86 -5.44
C ALA A 150 -17.98 -3.59 -6.47
N ARG A 151 -16.97 -2.79 -6.11
CA ARG A 151 -15.81 -2.50 -6.96
C ARG A 151 -14.92 -3.72 -7.19
N LEU A 152 -14.71 -4.53 -6.15
CA LEU A 152 -13.99 -5.79 -6.28
C LEU A 152 -14.71 -6.73 -7.27
N ARG A 153 -16.03 -6.88 -7.13
CA ARG A 153 -16.86 -7.69 -8.06
C ARG A 153 -16.80 -7.15 -9.50
N ALA A 154 -16.76 -5.84 -9.66
CA ALA A 154 -16.60 -5.19 -10.97
C ALA A 154 -15.21 -5.43 -11.60
N GLY A 155 -14.22 -5.87 -10.82
CA GLY A 155 -12.87 -6.15 -11.30
C GLY A 155 -11.82 -5.13 -10.91
N GLU A 156 -12.12 -4.20 -10.00
CA GLU A 156 -11.12 -3.25 -9.49
C GLU A 156 -10.18 -3.92 -8.47
N TYR A 157 -8.98 -3.35 -8.32
CA TYR A 157 -8.09 -3.72 -7.21
C TYR A 157 -8.30 -2.77 -6.04
N ILE A 158 -8.65 -3.32 -4.88
CA ILE A 158 -8.77 -2.53 -3.64
C ILE A 158 -7.53 -2.75 -2.79
N ALA A 159 -6.80 -1.67 -2.53
CA ALA A 159 -5.66 -1.68 -1.63
C ALA A 159 -6.08 -1.37 -0.20
N ILE A 160 -5.56 -2.16 0.73
CA ILE A 160 -5.80 -2.00 2.15
C ILE A 160 -4.51 -2.19 2.95
N LEU A 161 -4.36 -1.40 4.01
CA LEU A 161 -3.30 -1.54 5.00
C LEU A 161 -3.93 -2.13 6.27
N PRO A 162 -3.95 -3.46 6.41
CA PRO A 162 -4.79 -4.14 7.41
C PRO A 162 -4.37 -3.86 8.86
N GLU A 163 -3.13 -3.41 9.09
CA GLU A 163 -2.56 -3.06 10.40
C GLU A 163 -3.23 -1.84 11.08
N ALA A 164 -4.06 -1.08 10.33
CA ALA A 164 -4.78 0.11 10.78
C ALA A 164 -3.90 1.19 11.43
N GLY A 165 -2.67 1.36 10.92
CA GLY A 165 -1.74 2.41 11.33
C GLY A 165 -0.29 2.05 10.99
N VAL A 166 0.57 3.08 10.91
CA VAL A 166 2.00 2.87 10.68
C VAL A 166 2.63 2.15 11.87
N SER A 167 3.23 0.98 11.65
CA SER A 167 4.00 0.24 12.65
C SER A 167 5.27 1.01 13.02
N ARG A 168 5.51 1.14 14.33
CA ARG A 168 6.72 1.80 14.87
C ARG A 168 7.82 0.79 15.17
N SER A 169 7.45 -0.45 15.48
CA SER A 169 8.35 -1.56 15.77
C SER A 169 8.90 -2.21 14.50
N PHE A 170 8.31 -1.89 13.34
CA PHE A 170 8.62 -2.51 12.04
C PHE A 170 8.45 -4.03 12.03
N THR A 171 7.54 -4.51 12.88
CA THR A 171 6.91 -5.82 12.82
C THR A 171 5.45 -5.63 12.42
N VAL A 172 4.88 -6.63 11.75
CA VAL A 172 3.47 -6.59 11.33
C VAL A 172 2.58 -6.59 12.58
N ARG A 173 1.69 -5.60 12.65
CA ARG A 173 0.71 -5.44 13.75
C ARG A 173 -0.46 -6.42 13.60
N ASP A 174 -1.29 -6.47 14.63
CA ASP A 174 -2.60 -7.11 14.54
C ASP A 174 -3.43 -6.51 13.40
N CYS A 175 -3.81 -7.39 12.47
CA CYS A 175 -4.59 -7.02 11.29
C CYS A 175 -6.08 -6.93 11.61
N LYS A 176 -6.77 -5.95 11.02
CA LYS A 176 -8.24 -5.88 10.99
C LYS A 176 -8.80 -6.88 9.98
N THR A 177 -9.99 -7.40 10.24
CA THR A 177 -10.64 -8.44 9.43
C THR A 177 -11.19 -7.94 8.08
N GLY A 178 -11.22 -6.63 7.84
CA GLY A 178 -11.87 -6.04 6.66
C GLY A 178 -11.33 -6.56 5.32
N ALA A 179 -10.02 -6.81 5.21
CA ALA A 179 -9.42 -7.37 3.99
C ALA A 179 -9.99 -8.75 3.65
N VAL A 180 -10.06 -9.64 4.65
CA VAL A 180 -10.58 -11.00 4.52
C VAL A 180 -12.07 -11.00 4.22
N ARG A 181 -12.83 -10.18 4.94
CA ARG A 181 -14.29 -10.09 4.75
C ARG A 181 -14.66 -9.58 3.35
N MET A 182 -14.03 -8.49 2.89
CA MET A 182 -14.28 -7.97 1.55
C MET A 182 -13.90 -8.97 0.46
N ALA A 183 -12.77 -9.66 0.62
CA ALA A 183 -12.32 -10.66 -0.35
C ALA A 183 -13.25 -11.87 -0.44
N SER A 184 -13.66 -12.39 0.72
CA SER A 184 -14.63 -13.48 0.85
C SER A 184 -15.96 -13.10 0.21
N GLU A 185 -16.51 -11.93 0.56
CA GLU A 185 -17.81 -11.50 0.06
C GLU A 185 -17.83 -11.14 -1.42
N ALA A 186 -16.71 -10.62 -1.95
CA ALA A 186 -16.58 -10.33 -3.37
C ALA A 186 -16.19 -11.56 -4.21
N GLY A 187 -15.78 -12.66 -3.58
CA GLY A 187 -15.28 -13.85 -4.28
C GLY A 187 -13.96 -13.60 -5.03
N VAL A 188 -13.05 -12.82 -4.44
CA VAL A 188 -11.78 -12.40 -5.07
C VAL A 188 -10.57 -12.73 -4.19
N PRO A 189 -9.37 -12.96 -4.77
CA PRO A 189 -8.19 -13.30 -3.99
C PRO A 189 -7.67 -12.12 -3.17
N ILE A 190 -6.93 -12.42 -2.10
CA ILE A 190 -6.08 -11.47 -1.37
C ILE A 190 -4.64 -11.67 -1.83
N ILE A 191 -3.98 -10.58 -2.23
CA ILE A 191 -2.56 -10.56 -2.60
C ILE A 191 -1.79 -9.88 -1.45
N PRO A 192 -1.00 -10.63 -0.66
CA PRO A 192 -0.15 -10.05 0.37
C PRO A 192 1.06 -9.34 -0.26
N VAL A 193 1.28 -8.07 0.11
CA VAL A 193 2.41 -7.26 -0.38
C VAL A 193 3.17 -6.68 0.81
N SER A 194 4.39 -7.13 0.99
CA SER A 194 5.27 -6.67 2.08
C SER A 194 6.32 -5.71 1.53
N VAL A 195 6.36 -4.50 2.09
CA VAL A 195 7.31 -3.45 1.68
C VAL A 195 8.33 -3.22 2.78
N TRP A 196 9.61 -3.45 2.47
CA TRP A 196 10.72 -3.24 3.39
C TRP A 196 11.69 -2.16 2.90
N GLY A 197 12.14 -1.30 3.81
CA GLY A 197 13.10 -0.24 3.55
C GLY A 197 12.48 1.10 3.11
N ALA A 198 11.21 1.11 2.69
CA ALA A 198 10.49 2.33 2.33
C ALA A 198 10.28 3.27 3.53
N HIS A 199 10.09 2.71 4.73
CA HIS A 199 9.98 3.44 6.00
C HIS A 199 11.20 4.30 6.32
N ARG A 200 12.38 3.93 5.80
CA ARG A 200 13.62 4.70 5.96
C ARG A 200 13.57 6.05 5.24
N LEU A 201 12.76 6.17 4.19
CA LEU A 201 12.58 7.42 3.46
C LEU A 201 11.69 8.37 4.25
N MET A 202 10.51 7.90 4.68
CA MET A 202 9.54 8.68 5.45
C MET A 202 8.63 7.77 6.28
N THR A 203 8.66 7.93 7.60
CA THR A 203 7.79 7.21 8.53
C THR A 203 7.44 8.08 9.74
N ARG A 204 6.69 7.52 10.68
CA ARG A 204 6.31 8.20 11.90
C ARG A 204 7.57 8.67 12.65
N HIS A 205 7.55 9.92 13.13
CA HIS A 205 8.68 10.58 13.80
C HIS A 205 9.95 10.77 12.95
N HIS A 206 9.94 10.35 11.69
CA HIS A 206 11.06 10.50 10.76
C HIS A 206 10.57 11.13 9.46
N ALA A 207 10.68 12.46 9.39
CA ALA A 207 10.33 13.23 8.19
C ALA A 207 11.15 12.79 6.97
N PHE A 208 10.65 13.10 5.77
CA PHE A 208 11.36 12.79 4.53
C PHE A 208 12.78 13.35 4.52
N SER A 209 13.75 12.55 4.07
CA SER A 209 15.15 12.96 3.94
C SER A 209 15.68 12.66 2.54
N PRO A 210 16.04 13.69 1.74
CA PRO A 210 16.66 13.52 0.43
C PRO A 210 17.93 12.66 0.49
N ARG A 211 18.74 12.82 1.56
CA ARG A 211 19.96 12.04 1.79
C ARG A 211 19.66 10.55 1.97
N ARG A 212 18.61 10.20 2.74
CA ARG A 212 18.22 8.79 2.92
C ARG A 212 17.55 8.22 1.67
N ALA A 213 16.88 9.06 0.88
CA ALA A 213 16.23 8.66 -0.37
C ALA A 213 17.23 8.39 -1.51
N TRP A 214 18.36 9.10 -1.54
CA TRP A 214 19.36 8.94 -2.59
C TRP A 214 19.91 7.49 -2.64
N ARG A 215 19.67 6.81 -3.77
CA ARG A 215 20.04 5.40 -4.04
C ARG A 215 19.48 4.41 -3.01
N ALA A 216 18.42 4.77 -2.30
CA ALA A 216 17.79 3.92 -1.30
C ALA A 216 17.34 2.59 -1.92
N PRO A 217 17.69 1.44 -1.33
CA PRO A 217 17.04 0.18 -1.66
C PRO A 217 15.67 0.10 -0.98
N VAL A 218 14.68 -0.38 -1.73
CA VAL A 218 13.36 -0.76 -1.25
C VAL A 218 13.06 -2.16 -1.78
N ARG A 219 12.68 -3.07 -0.89
CA ARG A 219 12.27 -4.43 -1.22
C ARG A 219 10.75 -4.51 -1.20
N ILE A 220 10.19 -5.18 -2.19
CA ILE A 220 8.78 -5.53 -2.23
C ILE A 220 8.70 -7.04 -2.42
N HIS A 221 8.07 -7.74 -1.48
CA HIS A 221 7.77 -9.15 -1.60
C HIS A 221 6.27 -9.31 -1.83
N VAL A 222 5.90 -10.06 -2.87
CA VAL A 222 4.52 -10.46 -3.11
C VAL A 222 4.37 -11.90 -2.65
N GLY A 223 3.62 -12.11 -1.57
CA GLY A 223 3.35 -13.44 -1.03
C GLY A 223 2.41 -14.23 -1.92
N GLU A 224 2.28 -15.53 -1.65
CA GLU A 224 1.30 -16.38 -2.31
C GLU A 224 -0.12 -15.81 -2.13
N PRO A 225 -0.95 -15.77 -3.19
CA PRO A 225 -2.30 -15.26 -3.07
C PRO A 225 -3.16 -16.17 -2.18
N ILE A 226 -3.95 -15.57 -1.30
CA ILE A 226 -4.99 -16.28 -0.56
C ILE A 226 -6.21 -16.31 -1.46
N LEU A 227 -6.48 -17.48 -2.03
CA LEU A 227 -7.53 -17.67 -3.03
C LEU A 227 -8.93 -17.68 -2.39
N PRO A 228 -9.98 -17.24 -3.12
CA PRO A 228 -11.35 -17.15 -2.62
C PRO A 228 -11.84 -18.43 -1.94
N GLU A 229 -11.55 -19.59 -2.53
CA GLU A 229 -11.92 -20.92 -2.04
C GLU A 229 -11.28 -21.30 -0.70
N SER A 230 -10.20 -20.60 -0.31
CA SER A 230 -9.50 -20.79 0.96
C SER A 230 -9.91 -19.78 2.05
N LEU A 231 -10.79 -18.84 1.69
CA LEU A 231 -11.35 -17.87 2.62
C LEU A 231 -12.58 -18.46 3.31
N PRO A 232 -12.85 -18.07 4.57
CA PRO A 232 -14.08 -18.47 5.23
C PRO A 232 -15.28 -17.90 4.46
N ASP A 233 -16.40 -18.59 4.51
CA ASP A 233 -17.67 -18.03 4.06
C ASP A 233 -17.96 -16.70 4.78
N PRO A 234 -18.57 -15.69 4.12
CA PRO A 234 -18.78 -14.37 4.70
C PRO A 234 -19.49 -14.34 6.05
N GLU A 235 -20.30 -15.36 6.37
CA GLU A 235 -21.01 -15.48 7.66
C GLU A 235 -20.12 -16.03 8.78
N HIS A 236 -18.97 -16.62 8.44
CA HIS A 236 -18.06 -17.25 9.39
C HIS A 236 -16.99 -16.29 9.92
N ASP A 237 -16.34 -16.70 11.01
CA ASP A 237 -15.30 -15.89 11.65
C ASP A 237 -14.07 -15.68 10.75
N ALA A 238 -13.83 -14.43 10.37
CA ALA A 238 -12.68 -14.01 9.57
C ALA A 238 -11.35 -13.94 10.35
N ARG A 239 -11.35 -14.04 11.70
CA ARG A 239 -10.13 -13.88 12.52
C ARG A 239 -9.03 -14.89 12.20
N PRO A 240 -9.28 -16.21 12.05
CA PRO A 240 -8.23 -17.17 11.71
C PRO A 240 -7.58 -16.89 10.36
N ALA A 241 -8.37 -16.59 9.32
CA ALA A 241 -7.85 -16.20 8.01
C ALA A 241 -7.11 -14.85 8.05
N THR A 242 -7.53 -13.92 8.91
CA THR A 242 -6.84 -12.65 9.14
C THR A 242 -5.47 -12.87 9.82
N ALA A 243 -5.36 -13.83 10.74
CA ALA A 243 -4.08 -14.21 11.33
C ALA A 243 -3.14 -14.86 10.31
N ARG A 244 -3.67 -15.71 9.41
CA ARG A 244 -2.90 -16.25 8.27
C ARG A 244 -2.39 -15.14 7.35
N LEU A 245 -3.22 -14.16 7.03
CA LEU A 245 -2.81 -12.98 6.25
C LEU A 245 -1.70 -12.20 6.96
N ALA A 246 -1.83 -11.96 8.27
CA ALA A 246 -0.78 -11.27 9.04
C ALA A 246 0.55 -12.04 9.02
N ALA A 247 0.50 -13.38 9.16
CA ALA A 247 1.68 -14.24 9.09
C ALA A 247 2.32 -14.20 7.68
N ALA A 248 1.53 -14.22 6.61
CA ALA A 248 2.04 -14.10 5.25
C ALA A 248 2.73 -12.74 5.01
N LEU A 249 2.16 -11.66 5.53
CA LEU A 249 2.77 -10.33 5.47
C LEU A 249 4.09 -10.28 6.26
N GLN A 250 4.13 -10.84 7.47
CA GLN A 250 5.35 -10.89 8.28
C GLN A 250 6.44 -11.73 7.60
N HIS A 251 6.08 -12.89 7.05
CA HIS A 251 7.00 -13.70 6.26
C HIS A 251 7.60 -12.91 5.09
N GLY A 252 6.78 -12.14 4.36
CA GLY A 252 7.28 -11.28 3.29
C GLY A 252 8.22 -10.16 3.76
N ILE A 253 8.04 -9.65 4.98
CA ILE A 253 9.00 -8.72 5.61
C ILE A 253 10.32 -9.44 5.90
N ASP A 254 10.27 -10.64 6.46
CA ASP A 254 11.45 -11.44 6.78
C ASP A 254 12.26 -11.76 5.50
N VAL A 255 11.57 -12.14 4.42
CA VAL A 255 12.19 -12.31 3.09
C VAL A 255 12.81 -11.01 2.59
N GLY A 256 12.11 -9.88 2.71
CA GLY A 256 12.63 -8.56 2.31
C GLY A 256 13.84 -8.09 3.11
N MET A 257 14.00 -8.62 4.33
CA MET A 257 15.12 -8.32 5.21
C MET A 257 16.35 -9.20 4.96
N ALA A 258 16.16 -10.49 4.65
CA ALA A 258 17.21 -11.50 4.60
C ALA A 258 18.41 -11.12 3.70
N ASP A 259 18.15 -10.50 2.56
CA ASP A 259 19.16 -10.06 1.59
C ASP A 259 19.09 -8.54 1.34
N PHE A 260 18.70 -7.78 2.37
CA PHE A 260 18.59 -6.33 2.25
C PHE A 260 19.98 -5.69 2.01
N PRO A 261 20.17 -4.86 0.96
CA PRO A 261 21.49 -4.38 0.57
C PRO A 261 22.19 -3.43 1.56
N LEU A 262 21.51 -3.00 2.62
CA LEU A 262 22.06 -2.10 3.62
C LEU A 262 22.17 -2.82 4.95
N GLN A 263 23.40 -2.91 5.45
CA GLN A 263 23.67 -3.48 6.76
C GLN A 263 23.35 -2.45 7.85
N PRO A 264 22.54 -2.82 8.87
CA PRO A 264 22.27 -1.94 9.98
C PRO A 264 23.49 -1.84 10.90
N GLY A 265 23.79 -0.63 11.37
CA GLY A 265 24.66 -0.45 12.53
C GLY A 265 23.94 -0.84 13.83
N PRO A 266 24.68 -1.04 14.93
CA PRO A 266 24.08 -1.29 16.25
C PRO A 266 23.01 -0.24 16.60
N GLY A 267 21.84 -0.67 17.05
CA GLY A 267 20.77 0.25 17.45
C GLY A 267 20.17 1.07 16.29
N ALA A 268 20.32 0.62 15.05
CA ALA A 268 19.74 1.31 13.90
C ALA A 268 18.23 1.52 14.10
N TRP A 269 17.78 2.77 14.17
CA TRP A 269 16.39 3.14 14.48
C TRP A 269 15.35 2.50 13.55
N TRP A 270 15.76 2.11 12.34
CA TRP A 270 14.89 1.55 11.30
C TRP A 270 14.81 0.01 11.34
N MET A 271 15.47 -0.62 12.31
CA MET A 271 15.47 -2.07 12.52
C MET A 271 14.62 -2.44 13.75
N PRO A 272 13.93 -3.59 13.76
CA PRO A 272 13.16 -4.05 14.91
C PRO A 272 14.05 -4.29 16.14
N ALA A 273 13.54 -3.99 17.34
CA ALA A 273 14.26 -4.17 18.60
C ALA A 273 14.77 -5.62 18.80
N GLY A 274 13.94 -6.61 18.48
CA GLY A 274 14.27 -8.03 18.61
C GLY A 274 15.43 -8.49 17.71
N LEU A 275 15.85 -7.66 16.75
CA LEU A 275 16.97 -7.91 15.85
C LEU A 275 18.16 -6.98 16.13
N GLY A 276 18.25 -6.43 17.35
CA GLY A 276 19.30 -5.50 17.76
C GLY A 276 19.14 -4.08 17.21
N GLY A 277 17.96 -3.76 16.66
CA GLY A 277 17.60 -2.45 16.17
C GLY A 277 17.18 -1.47 17.26
N GLY A 278 17.04 -0.20 16.87
CA GLY A 278 16.62 0.90 17.76
C GLY A 278 15.15 1.28 17.64
N ALA A 279 14.34 0.54 16.87
CA ALA A 279 12.90 0.75 16.86
C ALA A 279 12.28 0.36 18.23
N PRO A 280 11.14 0.96 18.62
CA PRO A 280 10.41 0.54 19.82
C PRO A 280 10.12 -0.96 19.83
N THR A 281 10.14 -1.55 21.02
CA THR A 281 9.63 -2.92 21.22
C THR A 281 8.13 -2.96 20.92
N GLU A 282 7.57 -4.16 20.71
CA GLU A 282 6.13 -4.30 20.46
C GLU A 282 5.29 -3.82 21.66
N GLU A 283 5.76 -4.04 22.88
CA GLU A 283 5.13 -3.54 24.09
C GLU A 283 5.15 -1.99 24.16
N GLU A 284 6.30 -1.37 23.88
CA GLU A 284 6.41 0.08 23.78
C GLU A 284 5.53 0.65 22.68
N ARG A 285 5.50 0.02 21.50
CA ARG A 285 4.62 0.40 20.39
C ARG A 285 3.15 0.38 20.83
N ARG A 286 2.71 -0.68 21.53
CA ARG A 286 1.35 -0.80 22.08
C ARG A 286 1.03 0.34 23.05
N ARG A 287 1.92 0.61 24.01
CA ARG A 287 1.78 1.72 24.96
C ARG A 287 1.66 3.07 24.26
N LEU A 288 2.54 3.32 23.29
CA LEU A 288 2.55 4.56 22.52
C LEU A 288 1.29 4.72 21.64
N ASP A 289 0.79 3.64 21.04
CA ASP A 289 -0.44 3.66 20.25
C ASP A 289 -1.67 3.91 21.11
N ALA A 290 -1.72 3.33 22.33
CA ALA A 290 -2.78 3.60 23.30
C ALA A 290 -2.79 5.06 23.74
N ALA A 291 -1.60 5.64 23.98
CA ALA A 291 -1.45 7.04 24.40
C ALA A 291 -1.89 8.06 23.33
N ASP A 292 -1.70 7.75 22.05
CA ASP A 292 -2.16 8.62 20.95
C ASP A 292 -3.68 8.56 20.73
N GLY A 293 -4.35 7.54 21.27
CA GLY A 293 -5.76 7.26 21.06
C GLY A 293 -6.10 6.91 19.60
N PRO A 294 -7.39 6.64 19.29
CA PRO A 294 -7.84 6.54 17.91
C PRO A 294 -7.62 7.89 17.23
N ARG A 295 -6.67 7.95 16.28
CA ARG A 295 -6.41 9.16 15.52
C ARG A 295 -7.67 9.59 14.80
N ARG A 296 -8.25 10.72 15.22
CA ARG A 296 -9.26 11.42 14.44
C ARG A 296 -8.60 11.88 13.15
N ALA A 297 -9.10 11.40 12.01
CA ALA A 297 -8.68 11.89 10.71
C ALA A 297 -8.97 13.40 10.67
N GLY A 298 -7.91 14.23 10.72
CA GLY A 298 -8.00 15.69 10.69
C GLY A 298 -7.46 16.46 11.91
N GLY A 299 -6.95 15.82 12.96
CA GLY A 299 -6.40 16.54 14.13
C GLY A 299 -4.97 17.04 13.92
N GLY A 300 -4.80 18.34 13.61
CA GLY A 300 -3.51 19.01 13.79
C GLY A 300 -3.04 18.89 15.25
N ARG A 301 -1.73 18.72 15.47
CA ARG A 301 -1.13 18.73 16.81
C ARG A 301 -1.60 20.00 17.53
N ARG A 302 -2.21 19.85 18.71
CA ARG A 302 -2.11 20.90 19.73
C ARG A 302 -0.63 21.00 20.07
N THR A 303 0.02 22.07 19.64
CA THR A 303 1.24 22.56 20.26
C THR A 303 0.89 22.84 21.72
N GLN A 304 1.39 22.02 22.64
CA GLN A 304 1.47 22.43 24.03
C GLN A 304 2.71 23.32 24.14
N ASN A 305 2.49 24.55 24.58
CA ASN A 305 3.53 25.46 25.08
C ASN A 305 4.27 24.83 26.25
#